data_AF-A0A512M8C2-F1
#
_entry.id   AF-A0A512M8C2-F1
#
_cell.length_a   1.000
_cell.length_b   1.000
_cell.length_c   1.000
_cell.angle_alpha   90.00
_cell.angle_beta   90.00
_cell.angle_gamma   90.00
#
_symmetry.space_group_name_H-M   'P 1'
#
loop_
_entity.id
_entity.type
_entity.pdbx_description
1 polymer ?
#
loop_
_entity_poly.entity_id
_entity_poly.type
_entity_poly.pdbx_seq_one_letter_code
_entity_poly.pdbx_strand_id
1 'polypeptide(L)'
;MNSTTLWLHTTAAIAVAAGALWLHLRWHPRRQEFSESWDLVTGLPWLTVLHGMLLVAGQLMGAPWITGSMQAFDLGTWLDIAGPLFLGSLMENVSLQHSLLPAWPWALFLPVVLALLSWRVIRYPYRYGPRQQRPAEKWLLAGGMVISWAWLVLEMLTLGHKVMPEWLEGLRVAMRVIFQAVTMAFTQVVLARLVIAWMEPEQPDDQKDLGLAIEHTFARWRGVAGLAVLDLLILLLQGTVTSGRGLLFWVLMEVMVLFLLFPVAVARVPGTWLGQGMAALLAWKRAWASILGVLLSGVFILAIVRYASVTMLEVTGEGTWRTLLLLPVHGLVLATVRNWVFLALVLTLLHHGLIPSSRRGRAVS
;
A
#
# COMPACT_ATOMS: atom_id res chain seq x y z
N MET A 1 4.65 -39.96 6.18
CA MET A 1 4.62 -39.12 7.40
C MET A 1 3.20 -39.12 7.92
N ASN A 2 2.97 -39.42 9.20
CA ASN A 2 1.63 -39.38 9.78
C ASN A 2 1.15 -37.94 9.84
N SER A 3 -0.02 -37.65 9.29
CA SER A 3 -0.60 -36.30 9.24
C SER A 3 -0.68 -35.64 10.62
N THR A 4 -0.93 -36.42 11.68
CA THR A 4 -1.03 -35.96 13.07
C THR A 4 0.25 -35.36 13.65
N THR A 5 1.44 -35.80 13.23
CA THR A 5 2.70 -35.22 13.74
C THR A 5 3.01 -33.88 13.11
N LEU A 6 2.70 -33.72 11.81
CA LEU A 6 2.87 -32.45 11.09
C LEU A 6 2.05 -31.32 11.76
N TRP A 7 0.83 -31.64 12.18
CA TRP A 7 -0.08 -30.71 12.86
C TRP A 7 0.44 -30.12 14.16
N LEU A 8 0.98 -30.97 15.02
CA LEU A 8 1.59 -30.56 16.28
C LEU A 8 2.83 -29.69 16.04
N HIS A 9 3.63 -29.99 15.02
CA HIS A 9 4.78 -29.17 14.65
C HIS A 9 4.39 -27.81 14.09
N THR A 10 3.38 -27.73 13.22
CA THR A 10 2.90 -26.45 12.66
C THR A 10 2.30 -25.56 13.74
N THR A 11 1.43 -26.10 14.60
CA THR A 11 0.82 -25.34 15.70
C THR A 11 1.86 -24.87 16.72
N ALA A 12 2.82 -25.72 17.08
CA ALA A 12 3.93 -25.33 17.94
C ALA A 12 4.81 -24.25 17.31
N ALA A 13 5.15 -24.35 16.02
CA ALA A 13 5.95 -23.36 15.31
C ALA A 13 5.24 -21.99 15.27
N ILE A 14 3.94 -21.97 14.96
CA ILE A 14 3.14 -20.74 14.97
C ILE A 14 3.08 -20.15 16.39
N ALA A 15 2.84 -20.97 17.41
CA ALA A 15 2.76 -20.51 18.80
C ALA A 15 4.10 -19.92 19.29
N VAL A 16 5.23 -20.56 18.99
CA VAL A 16 6.56 -20.06 19.33
C VAL A 16 6.86 -18.77 18.57
N ALA A 17 6.58 -18.72 17.27
CA ALA A 17 6.81 -17.52 16.46
C ALA A 17 5.93 -16.34 16.91
N ALA A 18 4.66 -16.60 17.22
CA ALA A 18 3.73 -15.60 17.76
C ALA A 18 4.17 -15.11 19.14
N GLY A 19 4.61 -16.02 20.02
CA GLY A 19 5.14 -15.66 21.34
C GLY A 19 6.41 -14.82 21.26
N ALA A 20 7.35 -15.19 20.38
CA ALA A 20 8.56 -14.41 20.12
C ALA A 20 8.24 -13.03 19.55
N LEU A 21 7.30 -12.95 18.60
CA LEU A 21 6.84 -11.68 18.03
C LEU A 21 6.17 -10.78 19.07
N TRP A 22 5.30 -11.35 19.92
CA TRP A 22 4.67 -10.61 21.01
C TRP A 22 5.70 -10.04 21.97
N LEU A 23 6.70 -10.85 22.35
CA LEU A 23 7.78 -10.44 23.24
C LEU A 23 8.63 -9.33 22.60
N HIS A 24 8.96 -9.48 21.32
CA HIS A 24 9.66 -8.47 20.51
C HIS A 24 8.89 -7.15 20.48
N LEU A 25 7.59 -7.18 20.17
CA LEU A 25 6.75 -5.97 20.13
C LEU A 25 6.62 -5.30 21.50
N ARG A 26 6.54 -6.08 22.58
CA ARG A 26 6.46 -5.56 23.96
C ARG A 26 7.69 -4.74 24.34
N TRP A 27 8.87 -5.15 23.87
CA TRP A 27 10.15 -4.47 24.14
C TRP A 27 10.62 -3.60 22.99
N HIS A 28 9.84 -3.47 21.92
CA HIS A 28 10.24 -2.72 20.74
C HIS A 28 10.41 -1.23 21.09
N PRO A 29 11.52 -0.58 20.68
CA PRO A 29 11.75 0.84 20.97
C PRO A 29 10.70 1.75 20.33
N ARG A 30 9.97 1.26 19.31
CA ARG A 30 8.86 1.94 18.63
C ARG A 30 7.49 1.33 18.92
N ARG A 31 7.28 0.81 20.13
CA ARG A 31 6.00 0.18 20.52
C ARG A 31 4.82 1.14 20.43
N GLN A 32 5.05 2.44 20.65
CA GLN A 32 4.00 3.45 20.63
C GLN A 32 3.43 3.59 19.21
N GLU A 33 4.29 3.61 18.20
CA GLU A 33 3.91 3.69 16.80
C GLU A 33 3.14 2.44 16.34
N PHE A 34 3.49 1.25 16.85
CA PHE A 34 2.71 0.02 16.62
C PHE A 34 1.36 0.04 17.35
N SER A 35 1.28 0.62 18.55
CA SER A 35 0.02 0.75 19.29
C SER A 35 -0.92 1.75 18.62
N GLU A 36 -0.43 2.95 18.31
CA GLU A 36 -1.21 4.01 17.67
C GLU A 36 -1.68 3.62 16.27
N SER A 37 -0.85 2.87 15.51
CA SER A 37 -1.28 2.33 14.22
C SER A 37 -2.38 1.30 14.37
N TRP A 38 -2.39 0.50 15.44
CA TRP A 38 -3.49 -0.41 15.73
C TRP A 38 -4.79 0.36 16.04
N ASP A 39 -4.69 1.44 16.83
CA ASP A 39 -5.82 2.33 17.10
C ASP A 39 -6.36 2.99 15.81
N LEU A 40 -5.47 3.35 14.87
CA LEU A 40 -5.85 3.84 13.54
C LEU A 40 -6.56 2.77 12.70
N VAL A 41 -6.05 1.54 12.67
CA VAL A 41 -6.68 0.43 11.93
C VAL A 41 -8.09 0.16 12.46
N THR A 42 -8.25 0.15 13.79
CA THR A 42 -9.56 -0.05 14.44
C THR A 42 -10.48 1.16 14.28
N GLY A 43 -9.91 2.38 14.20
CA GLY A 43 -10.63 3.61 13.91
C GLY A 43 -11.11 3.76 12.47
N LEU A 44 -10.50 3.04 11.53
CA LEU A 44 -10.78 3.05 10.09
C LEU A 44 -11.09 1.62 9.56
N PRO A 45 -12.13 0.93 10.08
CA PRO A 45 -12.40 -0.47 9.72
C PRO A 45 -12.73 -0.63 8.22
N TRP A 46 -13.27 0.41 7.59
CA TRP A 46 -13.55 0.43 6.14
C TRP A 46 -12.29 0.22 5.30
N LEU A 47 -11.11 0.68 5.76
CA LEU A 47 -9.85 0.52 5.01
C LEU A 47 -9.45 -0.96 4.96
N THR A 48 -9.60 -1.67 6.07
CA THR A 48 -9.32 -3.11 6.17
C THR A 48 -10.30 -3.91 5.32
N VAL A 49 -11.59 -3.56 5.37
CA VAL A 49 -12.62 -4.22 4.56
C VAL A 49 -12.37 -4.00 3.07
N LEU A 50 -12.12 -2.75 2.65
CA LEU A 50 -11.81 -2.40 1.26
C LEU A 50 -10.55 -3.13 0.78
N HIS A 51 -9.47 -3.09 1.56
CA HIS A 51 -8.23 -3.77 1.22
C HIS A 51 -8.45 -5.29 1.09
N GLY A 52 -9.14 -5.92 2.05
CA GLY A 52 -9.47 -7.34 1.98
C GLY A 52 -10.29 -7.71 0.73
N MET A 53 -11.30 -6.91 0.39
CA MET A 53 -12.09 -7.10 -0.84
C MET A 53 -11.22 -7.00 -2.10
N LEU A 54 -10.32 -6.03 -2.17
CA LEU A 54 -9.42 -5.86 -3.31
C LEU A 54 -8.42 -7.02 -3.44
N LEU A 55 -7.94 -7.58 -2.32
CA LEU A 55 -7.07 -8.75 -2.32
C LEU A 55 -7.79 -9.98 -2.87
N VAL A 56 -9.02 -10.22 -2.41
CA VAL A 56 -9.84 -11.33 -2.90
C VAL A 56 -10.17 -11.14 -4.38
N ALA A 57 -10.58 -9.95 -4.80
CA ALA A 57 -10.84 -9.64 -6.21
C ALA A 57 -9.61 -9.88 -7.08
N GLY A 58 -8.43 -9.41 -6.64
CA GLY A 58 -7.17 -9.65 -7.33
C GLY A 58 -6.83 -11.14 -7.43
N GLN A 59 -7.06 -11.91 -6.36
CA GLN A 59 -6.85 -13.36 -6.34
C GLN A 59 -7.77 -14.10 -7.33
N LEU A 60 -9.05 -13.74 -7.36
CA LEU A 60 -10.04 -14.34 -8.29
C LEU A 60 -9.73 -14.02 -9.76
N MET A 61 -9.05 -12.90 -10.00
CA MET A 61 -8.63 -12.47 -11.33
C MET A 61 -7.22 -12.97 -11.71
N GLY A 62 -6.66 -13.92 -10.96
CA GLY A 62 -5.43 -14.63 -11.30
C GLY A 62 -4.13 -14.03 -10.74
N ALA A 63 -4.20 -12.99 -9.90
CA ALA A 63 -3.02 -12.42 -9.27
C ALA A 63 -2.83 -12.99 -7.85
N PRO A 64 -1.68 -13.61 -7.51
CA PRO A 64 -1.50 -14.38 -6.28
C PRO A 64 -1.25 -13.49 -5.02
N TRP A 65 -2.14 -12.54 -4.75
CA TRP A 65 -1.98 -11.56 -3.67
C TRP A 65 -2.12 -12.14 -2.25
N ILE A 66 -2.96 -13.17 -2.08
CA ILE A 66 -3.24 -13.82 -0.80
C ILE A 66 -2.35 -15.05 -0.63
N THR A 67 -2.31 -15.93 -1.64
CA THR A 67 -1.56 -17.19 -1.58
C THR A 67 -0.05 -16.98 -1.77
N GLY A 68 0.37 -15.88 -2.40
CA GLY A 68 1.77 -15.67 -2.77
C GLY A 68 2.27 -16.70 -3.79
N SER A 69 3.59 -16.82 -3.89
CA SER A 69 4.29 -17.73 -4.82
C SER A 69 4.68 -19.07 -4.22
N MET A 70 4.37 -19.34 -2.94
CA MET A 70 4.74 -20.59 -2.28
C MET A 70 3.80 -21.72 -2.70
N GLN A 71 4.36 -22.88 -3.02
CA GLN A 71 3.60 -24.07 -3.35
C GLN A 71 3.63 -25.07 -2.19
N ALA A 72 2.64 -25.96 -2.15
CA ALA A 72 2.46 -26.93 -1.06
C ALA A 72 3.62 -27.90 -0.84
N PHE A 73 4.48 -28.10 -1.84
CA PHE A 73 5.67 -28.93 -1.70
C PHE A 73 6.80 -28.21 -0.94
N ASP A 74 6.76 -26.88 -0.82
CA ASP A 74 7.80 -26.09 -0.15
C ASP A 74 7.77 -26.29 1.38
N LEU A 75 6.66 -26.78 1.95
CA LEU A 75 6.48 -26.91 3.40
C LEU A 75 7.23 -28.10 4.06
N GLY A 76 8.11 -28.78 3.32
CA GLY A 76 8.77 -30.01 3.76
C GLY A 76 9.81 -29.82 4.87
N THR A 77 10.61 -28.74 4.83
CA THR A 77 11.57 -28.41 5.89
C THR A 77 11.71 -26.91 6.12
N TRP A 78 11.92 -26.48 7.37
CA TRP A 78 12.07 -25.06 7.72
C TRP A 78 13.25 -24.38 7.01
N LEU A 79 14.33 -25.13 6.76
CA LEU A 79 15.52 -24.62 6.09
C LEU A 79 15.22 -24.18 4.65
N ASP A 80 14.35 -24.92 3.97
CA ASP A 80 13.96 -24.64 2.58
C ASP A 80 12.96 -23.48 2.49
N ILE A 81 12.11 -23.30 3.51
CA ILE A 81 11.05 -22.27 3.57
C ILE A 81 11.60 -20.92 4.02
N ALA A 82 12.54 -20.90 4.97
CA ALA A 82 12.95 -19.68 5.66
C ALA A 82 13.48 -18.60 4.69
N GLY A 83 14.30 -18.98 3.71
CA GLY A 83 14.86 -18.06 2.72
C GLY A 83 13.80 -17.41 1.82
N PRO A 84 12.99 -18.20 1.09
CA PRO A 84 11.87 -17.70 0.28
C PRO A 84 10.85 -16.89 1.08
N LEU A 85 10.51 -17.31 2.31
CA LEU A 85 9.61 -16.59 3.19
C LEU A 85 10.17 -15.23 3.58
N PHE A 86 11.45 -15.19 3.99
CA PHE A 86 12.11 -13.94 4.33
C PHE A 86 12.17 -12.98 3.14
N LEU A 87 12.62 -13.44 1.96
CA LEU A 87 12.73 -12.60 0.77
C LEU A 87 11.36 -12.11 0.27
N GLY A 88 10.34 -12.98 0.29
CA GLY A 88 8.97 -12.62 -0.08
C GLY A 88 8.38 -11.58 0.87
N SER A 89 8.55 -11.76 2.18
CA SER A 89 8.08 -10.80 3.19
C SER A 89 8.89 -9.51 3.21
N LEU A 90 10.19 -9.55 2.89
CA LEU A 90 11.00 -8.36 2.71
C LEU A 90 10.51 -7.52 1.53
N MET A 91 10.34 -8.16 0.37
CA MET A 91 9.80 -7.53 -0.84
C MET A 91 8.43 -6.92 -0.57
N GLU A 92 7.53 -7.70 0.03
CA GLU A 92 6.20 -7.22 0.39
C GLU A 92 6.26 -6.01 1.31
N ASN A 93 7.02 -6.09 2.40
CA ASN A 93 7.09 -5.03 3.39
C ASN A 93 7.57 -3.70 2.79
N VAL A 94 8.62 -3.74 1.97
CA VAL A 94 9.12 -2.55 1.28
C VAL A 94 8.10 -2.07 0.24
N SER A 95 7.39 -2.98 -0.43
CA SER A 95 6.36 -2.63 -1.40
C SER A 95 5.10 -2.01 -0.77
N LEU A 96 4.80 -2.25 0.50
CA LEU A 96 3.56 -1.75 1.15
C LEU A 96 3.43 -0.23 1.07
N GLN A 97 4.55 0.51 1.07
CA GLN A 97 4.52 1.97 0.97
C GLN A 97 4.18 2.47 -0.43
N HIS A 98 4.38 1.62 -1.43
CA HIS A 98 4.14 1.95 -2.84
C HIS A 98 2.80 1.37 -3.31
N SER A 99 2.49 0.14 -2.93
CA SER A 99 1.32 -0.61 -3.38
C SER A 99 0.62 -1.28 -2.20
N LEU A 100 0.14 -0.50 -1.22
CA LEU A 100 -0.63 -1.05 -0.09
C LEU A 100 -1.87 -1.78 -0.61
N LEU A 101 -2.68 -1.10 -1.43
CA LEU A 101 -3.85 -1.67 -2.08
C LEU A 101 -3.44 -2.30 -3.42
N PRO A 102 -4.05 -3.42 -3.83
CA PRO A 102 -3.90 -3.97 -5.17
C PRO A 102 -4.24 -2.91 -6.23
N ALA A 103 -3.22 -2.37 -6.89
CA ALA A 103 -3.35 -1.20 -7.74
C ALA A 103 -4.30 -1.43 -8.93
N TRP A 104 -4.33 -2.65 -9.47
CA TRP A 104 -5.12 -2.97 -10.65
C TRP A 104 -6.63 -2.99 -10.40
N PRO A 105 -7.19 -3.81 -9.47
CA PRO A 105 -8.62 -3.74 -9.18
C PRO A 105 -9.04 -2.37 -8.65
N TRP A 106 -8.13 -1.69 -7.95
CA TRP A 106 -8.38 -0.35 -7.43
C TRP A 106 -8.43 0.73 -8.53
N ALA A 107 -7.62 0.60 -9.58
CA ALA A 107 -7.62 1.54 -10.70
C ALA A 107 -8.96 1.57 -11.47
N LEU A 108 -9.76 0.51 -11.39
CA LEU A 108 -11.11 0.47 -11.99
C LEU A 108 -12.05 1.52 -11.38
N PHE A 109 -11.80 1.96 -10.14
CA PHE A 109 -12.58 3.01 -9.47
C PHE A 109 -12.08 4.43 -9.78
N LEU A 110 -10.92 4.57 -10.43
CA LEU A 110 -10.33 5.87 -10.77
C LEU A 110 -11.28 6.79 -11.56
N PRO A 111 -12.04 6.31 -12.58
CA PRO A 111 -12.98 7.17 -13.31
C PRO A 111 -14.06 7.78 -12.41
N VAL A 112 -14.55 7.01 -11.44
CA VAL A 112 -15.56 7.47 -10.46
C VAL A 112 -14.96 8.51 -9.52
N VAL A 113 -13.75 8.26 -9.00
CA VAL A 113 -13.04 9.22 -8.15
C VAL A 113 -12.79 10.53 -8.89
N LEU A 114 -12.33 10.47 -10.14
CA LEU A 114 -12.09 11.66 -10.98
C LEU A 114 -13.39 12.40 -11.30
N ALA A 115 -14.50 11.69 -11.52
CA ALA A 115 -15.81 12.31 -11.72
C ALA A 115 -16.31 13.04 -10.47
N LEU A 116 -16.20 12.41 -9.30
CA LEU A 116 -16.55 13.00 -8.01
C LEU A 116 -15.70 14.23 -7.70
N LEU A 117 -14.38 14.15 -7.94
CA LEU A 117 -13.46 15.28 -7.80
C LEU A 117 -13.82 16.43 -8.74
N SER A 118 -14.04 16.13 -10.02
CA SER A 118 -14.42 17.13 -11.03
C SER A 118 -15.73 17.83 -10.63
N TRP A 119 -16.72 17.05 -10.20
CA TRP A 119 -18.00 17.58 -9.73
C TRP A 119 -17.84 18.48 -8.49
N ARG A 120 -17.07 18.04 -7.48
CA ARG A 120 -16.82 18.84 -6.26
C ARG A 120 -16.09 20.14 -6.58
N VAL A 121 -15.07 20.10 -7.43
CA VAL A 121 -14.31 21.27 -7.87
C VAL A 121 -15.20 22.30 -8.58
N ILE A 122 -16.14 21.84 -9.39
CA ILE A 122 -17.10 22.71 -10.09
C ILE A 122 -18.12 23.29 -9.11
N ARG A 123 -18.64 22.48 -8.19
CA ARG A 123 -19.74 22.86 -7.29
C ARG A 123 -19.28 23.74 -6.11
N TYR A 124 -18.06 23.55 -5.61
CA TYR A 124 -17.55 24.24 -4.41
C TYR A 124 -16.21 24.96 -4.65
N PRO A 125 -16.13 25.92 -5.58
CA PRO A 125 -14.88 26.56 -5.97
C PRO A 125 -14.19 27.34 -4.84
N TYR A 126 -14.95 27.83 -3.85
CA TYR A 126 -14.46 28.71 -2.77
C TYR A 126 -14.01 27.97 -1.50
N ARG A 127 -14.26 26.66 -1.36
CA ARG A 127 -13.84 25.88 -0.17
C ARG A 127 -12.34 25.58 -0.14
N TYR A 128 -11.62 25.83 -1.24
CA TYR A 128 -10.22 25.45 -1.44
C TYR A 128 -9.18 26.51 -0.99
N GLY A 129 -9.59 27.49 -0.16
CA GLY A 129 -8.71 28.56 0.32
C GLY A 129 -8.23 29.50 -0.80
N PRO A 130 -7.27 30.41 -0.52
CA PRO A 130 -6.89 31.49 -1.45
C PRO A 130 -6.18 31.02 -2.74
N ARG A 131 -6.02 29.71 -2.94
CA ARG A 131 -5.53 29.12 -4.19
C ARG A 131 -6.73 28.82 -5.08
N GLN A 132 -7.16 29.81 -5.86
CA GLN A 132 -8.03 29.54 -7.01
C GLN A 132 -7.40 28.42 -7.84
N GLN A 133 -8.10 27.29 -7.96
CA GLN A 133 -7.67 26.21 -8.84
C GLN A 133 -7.51 26.77 -10.24
N ARG A 134 -6.33 26.57 -10.82
CA ARG A 134 -6.02 27.14 -12.13
C ARG A 134 -6.90 26.45 -13.17
N PRO A 135 -7.35 27.16 -14.22
CA PRO A 135 -8.17 26.55 -15.28
C PRO A 135 -7.51 25.30 -15.88
N ALA A 136 -6.17 25.27 -15.98
CA ALA A 136 -5.41 24.10 -16.42
C ALA A 136 -5.65 22.84 -15.56
N GLU A 137 -5.85 22.97 -14.25
CA GLU A 137 -6.08 21.85 -13.33
C GLU A 137 -7.46 21.22 -13.55
N LYS A 138 -8.46 22.06 -13.85
CA LYS A 138 -9.81 21.61 -14.21
C LYS A 138 -9.80 20.84 -15.55
N TRP A 139 -9.06 21.34 -16.53
CA TRP A 139 -8.92 20.66 -17.82
C TRP A 139 -8.16 19.33 -17.71
N LEU A 140 -7.12 19.27 -16.87
CA LEU A 140 -6.40 18.03 -16.59
C LEU A 140 -7.30 17.00 -15.91
N LEU A 141 -8.12 17.40 -14.94
CA LEU A 141 -9.12 16.53 -14.31
C LEU A 141 -10.14 16.00 -15.32
N ALA A 142 -10.73 16.89 -16.12
CA ALA A 142 -11.72 16.51 -17.13
C ALA A 142 -11.13 15.58 -18.19
N GLY A 143 -9.91 15.88 -18.68
CA GLY A 143 -9.18 15.04 -19.61
C GLY A 143 -8.87 13.67 -19.02
N GLY A 144 -8.32 13.63 -17.80
CA GLY A 144 -8.04 12.39 -17.08
C GLY A 144 -9.31 11.56 -16.85
N MET A 145 -10.42 12.20 -16.51
CA MET A 145 -11.73 11.55 -16.36
C MET A 145 -12.15 10.88 -17.67
N VAL A 146 -12.17 11.60 -18.79
CA VAL A 146 -12.58 11.05 -20.10
C VAL A 146 -11.68 9.90 -20.52
N ILE A 147 -10.36 10.05 -20.39
CA ILE A 147 -9.38 9.02 -20.76
C ILE A 147 -9.56 7.77 -19.87
N SER A 148 -9.80 7.95 -18.57
CA SER A 148 -10.03 6.84 -17.65
C SER A 148 -11.32 6.07 -17.93
N TRP A 149 -12.40 6.74 -18.34
CA TRP A 149 -13.63 6.10 -18.78
C TRP A 149 -13.42 5.31 -20.07
N ALA A 150 -12.72 5.88 -21.04
CA ALA A 150 -12.39 5.19 -22.29
C ALA A 150 -11.60 3.90 -22.02
N TRP A 151 -10.60 3.95 -21.13
CA TRP A 151 -9.87 2.76 -20.72
C TRP A 151 -10.74 1.73 -19.97
N LEU A 152 -11.61 2.16 -19.07
CA LEU A 152 -12.53 1.23 -18.38
C LEU A 152 -13.41 0.47 -19.38
N VAL A 153 -13.88 1.13 -20.44
CA VAL A 153 -14.61 0.47 -21.53
C VAL A 153 -13.72 -0.55 -22.24
N LEU A 154 -12.46 -0.25 -22.53
CA LEU A 154 -11.51 -1.20 -23.11
C LEU A 154 -11.31 -2.42 -22.21
N GLU A 155 -11.18 -2.24 -20.90
CA GLU A 155 -11.06 -3.33 -19.93
C GLU A 155 -12.30 -4.24 -19.94
N MET A 156 -13.50 -3.64 -19.91
CA MET A 156 -14.76 -4.38 -19.96
C MET A 156 -14.94 -5.15 -21.27
N LEU A 157 -14.50 -4.60 -22.40
CA LEU A 157 -14.53 -5.28 -23.69
C LEU A 157 -13.64 -6.53 -23.70
N THR A 158 -12.49 -6.50 -23.02
CA THR A 158 -11.61 -7.68 -22.91
C THR A 158 -12.18 -8.77 -22.00
N LEU A 159 -12.87 -8.40 -20.92
CA LEU A 159 -13.59 -9.36 -20.08
C LEU A 159 -14.73 -10.06 -20.84
N GLY A 160 -15.30 -9.38 -21.83
CA GLY A 160 -16.30 -9.95 -22.75
C GLY A 160 -15.75 -10.92 -23.80
N HIS A 161 -14.48 -11.36 -23.69
CA HIS A 161 -13.83 -12.31 -24.60
C HIS A 161 -13.80 -11.87 -26.08
N LYS A 162 -13.87 -10.55 -26.33
CA LYS A 162 -13.72 -10.02 -27.69
C LYS A 162 -12.25 -9.96 -28.06
N VAL A 163 -11.89 -10.58 -29.19
CA VAL A 163 -10.55 -10.48 -29.77
C VAL A 163 -10.31 -9.02 -30.16
N MET A 164 -9.31 -8.40 -29.55
CA MET A 164 -8.87 -7.05 -29.86
C MET A 164 -7.70 -7.07 -30.84
N PRO A 165 -7.56 -6.06 -31.71
CA PRO A 165 -6.32 -5.85 -32.45
C PRO A 165 -5.12 -5.67 -31.52
N GLU A 166 -3.94 -6.16 -31.90
CA GLU A 166 -2.71 -6.12 -31.08
C GLU A 166 -2.36 -4.70 -30.60
N TRP A 167 -2.51 -3.69 -31.46
CA TRP A 167 -2.24 -2.29 -31.09
C TRP A 167 -3.18 -1.78 -30.01
N LEU A 168 -4.44 -2.23 -30.02
CA LEU A 168 -5.45 -1.83 -29.04
C LEU A 168 -5.23 -2.54 -27.71
N GLU A 169 -4.79 -3.80 -27.76
CA GLU A 169 -4.35 -4.53 -26.56
C GLU A 169 -3.10 -3.89 -25.95
N GLY A 170 -2.10 -3.54 -26.76
CA GLY A 170 -0.91 -2.81 -26.32
C GLY A 170 -1.27 -1.47 -25.65
N LEU A 171 -2.17 -0.71 -26.26
CA LEU A 171 -2.68 0.54 -25.67
C LEU A 171 -3.40 0.28 -24.34
N ARG A 172 -4.28 -0.72 -24.26
CA ARG A 172 -4.99 -1.10 -23.03
C ARG A 172 -4.01 -1.42 -21.91
N VAL A 173 -2.99 -2.24 -22.18
CA VAL A 173 -1.98 -2.64 -21.19
C VAL A 173 -1.15 -1.43 -20.76
N ALA A 174 -0.74 -0.57 -21.70
CA ALA A 174 -0.01 0.67 -21.37
C ALA A 174 -0.84 1.60 -20.47
N MET A 175 -2.11 1.83 -20.82
CA MET A 175 -3.04 2.64 -20.01
C MET A 175 -3.28 2.01 -18.64
N ARG A 176 -3.39 0.68 -18.56
CA ARG A 176 -3.55 -0.05 -17.30
C ARG A 176 -2.38 0.23 -16.35
N VAL A 177 -1.14 0.14 -16.83
CA VAL A 177 0.04 0.39 -15.99
C VAL A 177 0.10 1.86 -15.56
N ILE A 178 -0.23 2.81 -16.46
CA ILE A 178 -0.29 4.23 -16.13
C ILE A 178 -1.34 4.50 -15.04
N PHE A 179 -2.55 3.95 -15.17
CA PHE A 179 -3.60 4.17 -14.18
C PHE A 179 -3.34 3.47 -12.86
N GLN A 180 -2.70 2.30 -12.86
CA GLN A 180 -2.19 1.69 -11.63
C GLN A 180 -1.22 2.64 -10.91
N ALA A 181 -0.26 3.22 -11.63
CA ALA A 181 0.71 4.15 -11.05
C ALA A 181 0.05 5.41 -10.49
N VAL A 182 -0.90 6.00 -11.23
CA VAL A 182 -1.67 7.17 -10.77
C VAL A 182 -2.49 6.84 -9.52
N THR A 183 -3.16 5.69 -9.53
CA THR A 183 -3.97 5.21 -8.42
C THR A 183 -3.13 4.88 -7.19
N MET A 184 -1.93 4.31 -7.36
CA MET A 184 -0.96 4.10 -6.29
C MET A 184 -0.56 5.44 -5.66
N ALA A 185 0.01 6.35 -6.44
CA ALA A 185 0.47 7.65 -5.97
C ALA A 185 -0.64 8.43 -5.24
N PHE A 186 -1.85 8.44 -5.82
CA PHE A 186 -2.99 9.09 -5.20
C PHE A 186 -3.33 8.46 -3.85
N THR A 187 -3.40 7.14 -3.79
CA THR A 187 -3.75 6.39 -2.57
C THR A 187 -2.71 6.57 -1.48
N GLN A 188 -1.43 6.49 -1.81
CA GLN A 188 -0.33 6.68 -0.86
C GLN A 188 -0.42 8.07 -0.19
N VAL A 189 -0.67 9.12 -0.98
CA VAL A 189 -0.78 10.49 -0.46
C VAL A 189 -2.06 10.69 0.34
N VAL A 190 -3.21 10.13 -0.10
CA VAL A 190 -4.47 10.16 0.66
C VAL A 190 -4.32 9.48 2.02
N LEU A 191 -3.73 8.30 2.07
CA LEU A 191 -3.51 7.57 3.33
C LEU A 191 -2.55 8.32 4.25
N ALA A 192 -1.44 8.84 3.73
CA ALA A 192 -0.52 9.67 4.51
C ALA A 192 -1.21 10.93 5.06
N ARG A 193 -2.12 11.55 4.29
CA ARG A 193 -2.94 12.68 4.74
C ARG A 193 -3.94 12.31 5.82
N LEU A 194 -4.59 11.15 5.72
CA LEU A 194 -5.47 10.64 6.78
C LEU A 194 -4.71 10.46 8.10
N VAL A 195 -3.50 9.90 8.04
CA VAL A 195 -2.66 9.75 9.25
C VAL A 195 -2.26 11.12 9.80
N ILE A 196 -1.89 12.07 8.95
CA ILE A 196 -1.58 13.44 9.40
C ILE A 196 -2.80 14.10 10.06
N ALA A 197 -4.00 13.98 9.47
CA ALA A 197 -5.24 14.54 10.02
C ALA A 197 -5.62 13.89 11.35
N TRP A 198 -5.31 12.61 11.53
CA TRP A 198 -5.48 11.92 12.81
C TRP A 198 -4.52 12.44 13.89
N MET A 199 -3.25 12.64 13.55
CA MET A 199 -2.22 13.11 14.49
C MET A 199 -2.38 14.58 14.86
N GLU A 200 -2.75 15.41 13.89
CA GLU A 200 -2.81 16.87 13.99
C GLU A 200 -4.17 17.35 13.42
N PRO A 201 -5.30 17.05 14.09
CA PRO A 201 -6.61 17.49 13.62
C PRO A 201 -6.72 19.01 13.67
N GLU A 202 -7.09 19.65 12.56
CA GLU A 202 -7.39 21.09 12.54
C GLU A 202 -8.75 21.36 13.19
N GLN A 203 -9.72 20.47 12.97
CA GLN A 203 -11.01 20.42 13.64
C GLN A 203 -11.27 19.00 14.18
N PRO A 204 -12.05 18.84 15.27
CA PRO A 204 -12.32 17.53 15.87
C PRO A 204 -12.97 16.53 14.90
N ASP A 205 -13.71 17.00 13.89
CA ASP A 205 -14.38 16.15 12.91
C ASP A 205 -13.47 15.68 11.75
N ASP A 206 -12.26 16.26 11.60
CA ASP A 206 -11.38 16.01 10.46
C ASP A 206 -10.67 14.64 10.53
N GLN A 207 -10.62 14.02 11.71
CA GLN A 207 -9.84 12.80 11.97
C GLN A 207 -10.24 11.61 11.07
N LYS A 208 -11.47 11.61 10.53
CA LYS A 208 -12.00 10.53 9.69
C LYS A 208 -12.54 11.01 8.35
N ASP A 209 -12.35 12.27 7.99
CA ASP A 209 -12.88 12.80 6.74
C ASP A 209 -12.00 12.42 5.54
N LEU A 210 -12.34 11.28 4.93
CA LEU A 210 -11.75 10.81 3.67
C LEU A 210 -11.92 11.84 2.55
N GLY A 211 -13.04 12.58 2.53
CA GLY A 211 -13.28 13.61 1.52
C GLY A 211 -12.28 14.74 1.62
N LEU A 212 -12.01 15.22 2.84
CA LEU A 212 -11.02 16.26 3.10
C LEU A 212 -9.60 15.79 2.73
N ALA A 213 -9.22 14.55 3.08
CA ALA A 213 -7.91 13.97 2.72
C ALA A 213 -7.73 13.86 1.19
N ILE A 214 -8.77 13.45 0.47
CA ILE A 214 -8.81 13.40 -1.00
C ILE A 214 -8.63 14.80 -1.60
N GLU A 215 -9.35 15.79 -1.07
CA GLU A 215 -9.27 17.18 -1.54
C GLU A 215 -7.88 17.79 -1.32
N HIS A 216 -7.30 17.58 -0.14
CA HIS A 216 -5.95 18.03 0.17
C HIS A 216 -4.85 17.31 -0.61
N THR A 217 -5.12 16.10 -1.09
CA THR A 217 -4.24 15.36 -2.00
C THR A 217 -4.32 15.96 -3.40
N PHE A 218 -5.52 16.25 -3.88
CA PHE A 218 -5.72 16.89 -5.18
C PHE A 218 -5.09 18.29 -5.25
N ALA A 219 -5.14 19.07 -4.17
CA ALA A 219 -4.44 20.35 -4.07
C ALA A 219 -2.92 20.25 -4.26
N ARG A 220 -2.35 19.05 -4.22
CA ARG A 220 -0.93 18.73 -4.43
C ARG A 220 -0.70 17.92 -5.71
N TRP A 221 -1.57 18.03 -6.71
CA TRP A 221 -1.55 17.23 -7.94
C TRP A 221 -0.18 17.15 -8.63
N ARG A 222 0.65 18.21 -8.57
CA ARG A 222 2.01 18.19 -9.17
C ARG A 222 2.92 17.21 -8.46
N GLY A 223 2.85 17.15 -7.14
CA GLY A 223 3.59 16.17 -6.35
C GLY A 223 3.04 14.77 -6.59
N VAL A 224 1.72 14.62 -6.64
CA VAL A 224 1.08 13.32 -6.96
C VAL A 224 1.46 12.85 -8.37
N ALA A 225 1.54 13.74 -9.37
CA ALA A 225 1.97 13.40 -10.72
C ALA A 225 3.44 12.98 -10.78
N GLY A 226 4.33 13.68 -10.06
CA GLY A 226 5.73 13.27 -9.92
C GLY A 226 5.87 11.89 -9.27
N LEU A 227 5.04 11.63 -8.25
CA LEU A 227 4.98 10.33 -7.58
C LEU A 227 4.41 9.24 -8.49
N ALA A 228 3.41 9.54 -9.31
CA ALA A 228 2.86 8.60 -10.30
C ALA A 228 3.91 8.21 -11.36
N VAL A 229 4.78 9.15 -11.77
CA VAL A 229 5.90 8.82 -12.68
C VAL A 229 6.90 7.89 -12.00
N LEU A 230 7.18 8.09 -10.71
CA LEU A 230 8.04 7.22 -9.93
C LEU A 230 7.42 5.82 -9.77
N ASP A 231 6.14 5.75 -9.40
CA ASP A 231 5.40 4.49 -9.29
C ASP A 231 5.34 3.75 -10.63
N LEU A 232 5.22 4.48 -11.74
CA LEU A 232 5.27 3.90 -13.08
C LEU A 232 6.63 3.23 -13.34
N LEU A 233 7.73 3.89 -12.98
CA LEU A 233 9.07 3.29 -13.10
C LEU A 233 9.22 2.05 -12.22
N ILE A 234 8.68 2.09 -10.99
CA ILE A 234 8.69 0.95 -10.07
C ILE A 234 7.88 -0.22 -10.64
N LEU A 235 6.68 0.02 -11.16
CA LEU A 235 5.84 -1.01 -11.78
C LEU A 235 6.50 -1.63 -13.01
N LEU A 236 7.11 -0.79 -13.87
CA LEU A 236 7.85 -1.27 -15.03
C LEU A 236 9.05 -2.14 -14.60
N LEU A 237 9.80 -1.71 -13.59
CA LEU A 237 10.93 -2.47 -13.06
C LEU A 237 10.46 -3.79 -12.43
N GLN A 238 9.39 -3.78 -11.64
CA GLN A 238 8.74 -4.97 -11.10
C GLN A 238 8.34 -5.96 -12.19
N GLY A 239 7.77 -5.48 -13.29
CA GLY A 239 7.40 -6.31 -14.44
C GLY A 239 8.59 -7.01 -15.11
N THR A 240 9.80 -6.49 -14.96
CA THR A 240 11.04 -7.12 -15.47
C THR A 240 11.70 -8.09 -14.50
N VAL A 241 11.30 -8.10 -13.22
CA VAL A 241 11.90 -8.96 -12.19
C VAL A 241 11.17 -10.31 -12.20
N THR A 242 11.63 -11.25 -13.03
CA THR A 242 10.99 -12.56 -13.18
C THR A 242 11.42 -13.58 -12.13
N SER A 243 12.63 -13.44 -11.59
CA SER A 243 13.15 -14.26 -10.50
C SER A 243 13.35 -13.40 -9.27
N GLY A 244 12.79 -13.79 -8.11
CA GLY A 244 13.05 -13.17 -6.80
C GLY A 244 14.50 -13.32 -6.30
N ARG A 245 15.44 -13.46 -7.22
CA ARG A 245 16.88 -13.65 -7.07
C ARG A 245 17.57 -12.93 -8.23
N GLY A 246 18.53 -12.06 -7.94
CA GLY A 246 19.33 -11.34 -8.96
C GLY A 246 19.67 -9.90 -8.57
N LEU A 247 20.62 -9.29 -9.28
CA LEU A 247 21.05 -7.89 -9.02
C LEU A 247 19.88 -6.90 -9.17
N LEU A 248 19.05 -7.08 -10.21
CA LEU A 248 17.93 -6.19 -10.48
C LEU A 248 16.84 -6.24 -9.40
N PHE A 249 16.66 -7.39 -8.73
CA PHE A 249 15.79 -7.52 -7.55
C PHE A 249 16.30 -6.67 -6.38
N TRP A 250 17.61 -6.72 -6.10
CA TRP A 250 18.20 -5.92 -5.02
C TRP A 250 18.19 -4.42 -5.34
N VAL A 251 18.46 -4.04 -6.59
CA VAL A 251 18.34 -2.65 -7.04
C VAL A 251 16.91 -2.14 -6.89
N LEU A 252 15.91 -2.94 -7.29
CA LEU A 252 14.51 -2.60 -7.06
C LEU A 252 14.22 -2.39 -5.57
N MET A 253 14.73 -3.27 -4.70
CA MET A 253 14.57 -3.11 -3.26
C MET A 253 15.19 -1.83 -2.71
N GLU A 254 16.43 -1.53 -3.11
CA GLU A 254 17.10 -0.29 -2.74
C GLU A 254 16.30 0.94 -3.20
N VAL A 255 15.83 0.93 -4.45
CA VAL A 255 15.00 2.00 -5.02
C VAL A 255 13.73 2.18 -4.18
N MET A 256 12.97 1.11 -3.94
CA MET A 256 11.72 1.21 -3.17
C MET A 256 11.96 1.66 -1.72
N VAL A 257 13.06 1.24 -1.10
CA VAL A 257 13.50 1.69 0.23
C VAL A 257 13.86 3.19 0.20
N LEU A 258 14.64 3.66 -0.77
CA LEU A 258 15.03 5.08 -0.89
C LEU A 258 13.82 6.00 -1.05
N PHE A 259 12.80 5.55 -1.78
CA PHE A 259 11.60 6.34 -2.06
C PHE A 259 10.47 6.16 -1.04
N LEU A 260 10.70 5.39 0.04
CA LEU A 260 9.71 5.09 1.07
C LEU A 260 9.06 6.35 1.71
N LEU A 261 9.83 7.43 1.86
CA LEU A 261 9.36 8.69 2.45
C LEU A 261 8.68 9.64 1.49
N PHE A 262 8.85 9.45 0.18
CA PHE A 262 8.36 10.41 -0.80
C PHE A 262 6.86 10.66 -0.70
N PRO A 263 6.00 9.64 -0.56
CA PRO A 263 4.56 9.87 -0.44
C PRO A 263 4.19 10.72 0.79
N VAL A 264 4.83 10.45 1.93
CA VAL A 264 4.62 11.21 3.18
C VAL A 264 5.16 12.64 3.05
N ALA A 265 6.29 12.83 2.38
CA ALA A 265 6.86 14.15 2.11
C ALA A 265 5.95 14.97 1.17
N VAL A 266 5.40 14.36 0.11
CA VAL A 266 4.42 14.97 -0.79
C VAL A 266 3.16 15.36 -0.03
N ALA A 267 2.67 14.49 0.87
CA ALA A 267 1.52 14.78 1.72
C ALA A 267 1.76 15.95 2.68
N ARG A 268 2.94 16.00 3.31
CA ARG A 268 3.22 16.95 4.40
C ARG A 268 3.81 18.27 3.92
N VAL A 269 4.86 18.25 3.10
CA VAL A 269 5.70 19.42 2.77
C VAL A 269 5.15 20.18 1.55
N PRO A 270 4.64 21.42 1.69
CA PRO A 270 4.23 22.21 0.55
C PRO A 270 5.46 22.66 -0.24
N GLY A 271 5.35 22.74 -1.57
CA GLY A 271 6.43 23.27 -2.40
C GLY A 271 6.60 22.55 -3.73
N THR A 272 7.77 22.71 -4.31
CA THR A 272 8.19 22.02 -5.54
C THR A 272 8.57 20.56 -5.25
N TRP A 273 8.54 19.72 -6.29
CA TRP A 273 8.95 18.32 -6.20
C TRP A 273 10.37 18.16 -5.64
N LEU A 274 11.32 19.01 -6.07
CA LEU A 274 12.69 19.02 -5.56
C LEU A 274 12.75 19.33 -4.05
N GLY A 275 11.95 20.29 -3.58
CA GLY A 275 11.86 20.62 -2.16
C GLY A 275 11.28 19.47 -1.33
N GLN A 276 10.28 18.78 -1.87
CA GLN A 276 9.70 17.58 -1.24
C GLN A 276 10.73 16.44 -1.18
N GLY A 277 11.48 16.20 -2.26
CA GLY A 277 12.54 15.20 -2.29
C GLY A 277 13.68 15.50 -1.31
N MET A 278 14.11 16.76 -1.22
CA MET A 278 15.10 17.19 -0.23
C MET A 278 14.61 16.96 1.20
N ALA A 279 13.35 17.29 1.48
CA ALA A 279 12.75 17.03 2.79
C ALA A 279 12.68 15.53 3.11
N ALA A 280 12.36 14.69 2.12
CA ALA A 280 12.37 13.24 2.26
C ALA A 280 13.78 12.71 2.59
N LEU A 281 14.82 13.17 1.90
CA LEU A 281 16.22 12.77 2.15
C LEU A 281 16.71 13.18 3.55
N LEU A 282 16.39 14.40 3.99
CA LEU A 282 16.73 14.86 5.33
C LEU A 282 15.98 14.07 6.41
N ALA A 283 14.71 13.76 6.17
CA ALA A 283 13.91 12.91 7.04
C ALA A 283 14.47 11.49 7.10
N TRP A 284 14.93 10.94 5.98
CA TRP A 284 15.58 9.64 5.89
C TRP A 284 16.82 9.57 6.78
N LYS A 285 17.71 10.55 6.65
CA LYS A 285 18.93 10.65 7.48
C LYS A 285 18.63 10.66 8.97
N ARG A 286 17.54 11.32 9.39
CA ARG A 286 17.14 11.43 10.80
C ARG A 286 16.47 10.18 11.35
N ALA A 287 15.60 9.57 10.55
CA ALA A 287 14.74 8.48 10.97
C ALA A 287 15.27 7.08 10.60
N TRP A 288 16.42 6.98 9.92
CA TRP A 288 16.99 5.74 9.38
C TRP A 288 16.91 4.54 10.35
N ALA A 289 17.45 4.67 11.56
CA ALA A 289 17.44 3.57 12.54
C ALA A 289 16.02 3.15 12.96
N SER A 290 15.08 4.12 13.03
CA SER A 290 13.68 3.85 13.39
C SER A 290 12.95 3.15 12.26
N ILE A 291 13.18 3.60 11.02
CA ILE A 291 12.64 3.00 9.81
C ILE A 291 13.12 1.56 9.69
N LEU A 292 14.43 1.32 9.88
CA LEU A 292 15.01 -0.01 9.81
C LEU A 292 14.39 -0.95 10.87
N GLY A 293 14.19 -0.48 12.10
CA GLY A 293 13.56 -1.28 13.16
C GLY A 293 12.11 -1.66 12.85
N VAL A 294 11.33 -0.73 12.30
CA VAL A 294 9.94 -1.00 11.89
C VAL A 294 9.89 -1.91 10.67
N LEU A 295 10.76 -1.70 9.67
CA LEU A 295 10.87 -2.58 8.51
C LEU A 295 11.24 -4.00 8.96
N LEU A 296 12.27 -4.16 9.79
CA LEU A 296 12.67 -5.48 10.28
C LEU A 296 11.51 -6.19 11.01
N SER A 297 10.82 -5.48 11.89
CA SER A 297 9.63 -6.00 12.59
C SER A 297 8.51 -6.38 11.61
N GLY A 298 8.25 -5.53 10.61
CA GLY A 298 7.27 -5.79 9.55
C GLY A 298 7.56 -7.06 8.75
N VAL A 299 8.83 -7.33 8.43
CA VAL A 299 9.22 -8.57 7.73
C VAL A 299 8.84 -9.80 8.56
N PHE A 300 9.16 -9.82 9.86
CA PHE A 300 8.82 -10.95 10.72
C PHE A 300 7.31 -11.12 10.89
N ILE A 301 6.57 -10.03 11.07
CA ILE A 301 5.10 -10.06 11.16
C ILE A 301 4.51 -10.67 9.88
N LEU A 302 4.90 -10.16 8.71
CA LEU A 302 4.40 -10.65 7.42
C LEU A 302 4.81 -12.08 7.13
N ALA A 303 6.03 -12.48 7.49
CA ALA A 303 6.52 -13.85 7.33
C ALA A 303 5.67 -14.84 8.12
N ILE A 304 5.38 -14.54 9.40
CA ILE A 304 4.54 -15.38 10.25
C ILE A 304 3.12 -15.49 9.67
N VAL A 305 2.53 -14.37 9.27
CA VAL A 305 1.16 -14.33 8.74
C VAL A 305 1.06 -15.06 7.41
N ARG A 306 2.05 -14.92 6.53
CA ARG A 306 2.12 -15.67 5.26
C ARG A 306 2.26 -17.15 5.49
N TYR A 307 3.20 -17.55 6.34
CA TYR A 307 3.40 -18.95 6.68
C TYR A 307 2.09 -19.56 7.22
N ALA A 308 1.45 -18.90 8.20
CA ALA A 308 0.19 -19.36 8.76
C ALA A 308 -0.94 -19.44 7.72
N SER A 309 -1.02 -18.46 6.81
CA SER A 309 -2.05 -18.42 5.76
C SER A 309 -1.86 -19.55 4.74
N VAL A 310 -0.63 -19.79 4.28
CA VAL A 310 -0.30 -20.87 3.34
C VAL A 310 -0.56 -22.23 3.97
N THR A 311 -0.08 -22.46 5.20
CA THR A 311 -0.30 -23.72 5.92
C THR A 311 -1.79 -24.00 6.11
N MET A 312 -2.60 -22.99 6.42
CA MET A 312 -4.03 -23.17 6.68
C MET A 312 -4.83 -23.44 5.38
N LEU A 313 -4.46 -22.80 4.27
CA LEU A 313 -5.11 -23.01 2.98
C LEU A 313 -4.79 -24.39 2.38
N GLU A 314 -3.61 -24.92 2.63
CA GLU A 314 -3.22 -26.24 2.14
C GLU A 314 -3.95 -27.35 2.87
N VAL A 315 -4.05 -27.23 4.18
CA VAL A 315 -4.76 -28.16 5.04
C VAL A 315 -6.20 -28.38 4.60
N THR A 316 -6.84 -27.28 4.24
CA THR A 316 -8.29 -27.23 4.07
C THR A 316 -8.74 -27.81 2.73
N GLY A 317 -7.77 -28.27 1.91
CA GLY A 317 -8.01 -28.96 0.63
C GLY A 317 -8.52 -28.04 -0.46
N GLU A 318 -8.75 -28.58 -1.65
CA GLU A 318 -9.44 -27.85 -2.73
C GLU A 318 -10.94 -28.06 -2.58
N GLY A 319 -11.71 -26.98 -2.44
CA GLY A 319 -13.16 -27.06 -2.27
C GLY A 319 -13.85 -25.69 -2.16
N THR A 320 -15.17 -25.68 -2.35
CA THR A 320 -16.02 -24.48 -2.34
C THR A 320 -15.91 -23.68 -1.04
N TRP A 321 -15.72 -24.37 0.09
CA TRP A 321 -15.52 -23.76 1.42
C TRP A 321 -14.25 -22.89 1.49
N ARG A 322 -13.16 -23.35 0.85
CA ARG A 322 -11.89 -22.63 0.80
C ARG A 322 -12.02 -21.32 0.05
N THR A 323 -12.64 -21.35 -1.13
CA THR A 323 -12.85 -20.16 -1.97
C THR A 323 -13.85 -19.17 -1.40
N LEU A 324 -14.94 -19.64 -0.78
CA LEU A 324 -16.04 -18.77 -0.36
C LEU A 324 -15.87 -18.18 1.04
N LEU A 325 -15.15 -18.83 1.95
CA LEU A 325 -15.05 -18.39 3.35
C LEU A 325 -13.61 -18.21 3.84
N LEU A 326 -12.75 -19.22 3.65
CA LEU A 326 -11.38 -19.13 4.15
C LEU A 326 -10.56 -18.08 3.42
N LEU A 327 -10.71 -17.98 2.10
CA LEU A 327 -10.00 -17.00 1.29
C LEU A 327 -10.37 -15.55 1.68
N PRO A 328 -11.66 -15.17 1.82
CA PRO A 328 -12.03 -13.85 2.36
C PRO A 328 -11.51 -13.58 3.78
N VAL A 329 -11.59 -14.57 4.68
CA VAL A 329 -11.11 -14.41 6.06
C VAL A 329 -9.60 -14.16 6.08
N HIS A 330 -8.82 -14.92 5.31
CA HIS A 330 -7.38 -14.69 5.20
C HIS A 330 -7.04 -13.39 4.49
N GLY A 331 -7.80 -13.02 3.46
CA GLY A 331 -7.70 -11.71 2.81
C GLY A 331 -7.88 -10.56 3.83
N LEU A 332 -8.84 -10.68 4.75
CA LEU A 332 -9.06 -9.70 5.82
C LEU A 332 -7.93 -9.69 6.87
N VAL A 333 -7.44 -10.86 7.30
CA VAL A 333 -6.30 -10.93 8.23
C VAL A 333 -5.06 -10.29 7.60
N LEU A 334 -4.76 -10.63 6.36
CA LEU A 334 -3.61 -10.07 5.64
C LEU A 334 -3.79 -8.56 5.42
N ALA A 335 -4.98 -8.10 5.04
CA ALA A 335 -5.29 -6.67 4.93
C ALA A 335 -5.10 -5.93 6.25
N THR A 336 -5.56 -6.50 7.37
CA THR A 336 -5.40 -5.94 8.71
C THR A 336 -3.93 -5.76 9.05
N VAL A 337 -3.14 -6.82 8.85
CA VAL A 337 -1.70 -6.83 9.15
C VAL A 337 -0.93 -5.86 8.25
N ARG A 338 -1.22 -5.86 6.94
CA ARG A 338 -0.59 -4.94 5.98
C ARG A 338 -0.90 -3.48 6.33
N ASN A 339 -2.16 -3.17 6.62
CA ASN A 339 -2.56 -1.83 7.04
C ASN A 339 -1.84 -1.43 8.34
N TRP A 340 -1.77 -2.34 9.31
CA TRP A 340 -1.09 -2.09 10.58
C TRP A 340 0.40 -1.79 10.41
N VAL A 341 1.13 -2.64 9.68
CA VAL A 341 2.57 -2.44 9.40
C VAL A 341 2.79 -1.16 8.59
N PHE A 342 1.96 -0.91 7.57
CA PHE A 342 2.03 0.31 6.77
C PHE A 342 1.85 1.57 7.63
N LEU A 343 0.82 1.61 8.46
CA LEU A 343 0.50 2.76 9.31
C LEU A 343 1.57 2.97 10.38
N ALA A 344 2.11 1.90 10.99
CA ALA A 344 3.22 1.99 11.93
C ALA A 344 4.45 2.65 11.29
N LEU A 345 4.72 2.32 10.02
CA LEU A 345 5.80 2.93 9.27
C LEU A 345 5.50 4.41 8.96
N VAL A 346 4.31 4.75 8.46
CA VAL A 346 3.92 6.15 8.22
C VAL A 346 4.02 7.00 9.49
N LEU A 347 3.52 6.50 10.63
CA LEU A 347 3.65 7.18 11.92
C LEU A 347 5.12 7.39 12.31
N THR A 348 5.96 6.38 12.12
CA THR A 348 7.41 6.48 12.38
C THR A 348 8.05 7.56 11.51
N LEU A 349 7.66 7.64 10.23
CA LEU A 349 8.13 8.68 9.31
C LEU A 349 7.69 10.08 9.73
N LEU A 350 6.46 10.23 10.21
CA LEU A 350 5.92 11.51 10.67
C LEU A 350 6.54 11.97 12.00
N HIS A 351 6.69 11.06 12.97
CA HIS A 351 7.25 11.39 14.27
C HIS A 351 8.75 11.70 14.24
N HIS A 352 9.53 10.91 13.50
CA HIS A 352 11.00 10.97 13.55
C HIS A 352 11.63 11.60 12.31
N GLY A 353 10.95 11.53 11.16
CA GLY A 353 11.47 12.07 9.90
C GLY A 353 11.00 13.49 9.63
N LEU A 354 9.69 13.65 9.45
CA LEU A 354 9.05 14.91 9.05
C LEU A 354 8.38 15.60 10.25
N ILE A 355 9.22 16.11 11.15
CA ILE A 355 8.83 16.72 12.44
C ILE A 355 7.61 17.66 12.30
N PRO A 356 6.63 17.57 13.22
CA PRO A 356 5.44 18.41 13.27
C PRO A 356 5.69 19.91 13.15
N SER A 357 4.79 20.62 12.46
CA SER A 357 4.79 22.09 12.38
C SER A 357 4.64 22.74 13.76
N SER A 358 3.86 22.11 14.66
CA SER A 358 3.67 22.55 16.05
C SER A 358 4.97 22.51 16.88
N ARG A 359 5.90 21.58 16.60
CA ARG A 359 7.21 21.52 17.26
C ARG A 359 8.20 22.57 16.73
N ARG A 360 8.07 23.01 15.47
CA ARG A 360 8.90 24.11 14.94
C ARG A 360 8.60 25.44 15.60
N GLY A 361 7.35 25.69 16.01
CA GLY A 361 6.97 26.90 16.73
C GLY A 361 7.60 27.02 18.12
N ARG A 362 7.83 25.91 18.84
CA ARG A 362 8.44 25.90 20.17
C ARG A 362 9.97 25.90 20.19
N ALA A 363 10.62 25.66 19.05
CA ALA A 363 12.08 25.73 18.94
C ALA A 363 12.58 27.13 18.52
N VAL A 364 11.64 28.04 18.22
CA VAL A 364 11.90 29.44 17.81
C VAL A 364 11.36 30.44 18.84
N SER A 365 10.68 29.95 19.89
CA SER A 365 10.38 30.67 21.14
C SER A 365 11.39 30.28 22.20
#